data_AF-A0A126V542-F1
#
_entry.id   AF-A0A126V542-F1
#
_cell.length_a   1.000
_cell.length_b   1.000
_cell.length_c   1.000
_cell.angle_alpha   90.00
_cell.angle_beta   90.00
_cell.angle_gamma   90.00
#
_symmetry.space_group_name_H-M   'P 1'
#
loop_
_entity.id
_entity.type
_entity.pdbx_description
1 polymer ?
#
loop_
_entity_poly.entity_id
_entity_poly.type
_entity_poly.pdbx_seq_one_letter_code
_entity_poly.pdbx_strand_id
1 'polypeptide(L)' 'MDILIIAGAVLSLIGLIGLIYCIVSALRARKQGLSDEEMRVRLRGLVAWNMGALFTSILGLMMVVAGIFLS' A
#
# COMPACT_ATOMS: atom_id res chain seq x y z
N MET A 1 12.24 1.60 -22.88
CA MET A 1 12.79 1.51 -21.50
C MET A 1 11.99 0.48 -20.69
N ASP A 2 11.90 -0.75 -21.22
CA ASP A 2 10.82 -1.68 -20.84
C ASP A 2 11.05 -2.32 -19.47
N ILE A 3 12.31 -2.52 -19.10
CA ILE A 3 12.71 -3.01 -17.78
C ILE A 3 12.20 -2.07 -16.68
N LEU A 4 12.27 -0.75 -16.90
CA LEU A 4 11.83 0.25 -15.92
C LEU A 4 10.30 0.26 -15.77
N ILE A 5 9.57 0.06 -16.88
CA ILE A 5 8.11 -0.09 -16.88
C ILE A 5 7.71 -1.35 -16.11
N ILE A 6 8.34 -2.49 -16.40
CA ILE A 6 8.04 -3.76 -15.73
C ILE A 6 8.37 -3.69 -14.23
N ALA A 7 9.53 -3.13 -13.86
CA ALA A 7 9.90 -2.95 -12.47
C ALA A 7 8.91 -2.02 -11.73
N GLY A 8 8.50 -0.92 -12.37
CA GLY A 8 7.46 -0.02 -11.88
C GLY A 8 6.12 -0.73 -11.65
N ALA A 9 5.68 -1.55 -12.61
CA ALA A 9 4.43 -2.28 -12.51
C ALA A 9 4.45 -3.29 -11.35
N VAL A 10 5.55 -4.05 -11.21
CA VAL A 10 5.72 -5.00 -10.10
C VAL A 10 5.72 -4.28 -8.75
N LEU A 11 6.45 -3.17 -8.62
CA LEU A 11 6.49 -2.41 -7.37
C LEU A 11 5.11 -1.84 -7.03
N SER A 12 4.39 -1.33 -8.03
CA SER A 12 3.04 -0.80 -7.82
C SER A 12 2.06 -1.89 -7.35
N LEU A 13 2.16 -3.09 -7.93
CA LEU A 13 1.36 -4.24 -7.54
C LEU A 13 1.66 -4.69 -6.09
N ILE A 14 2.92 -4.68 -5.68
CA ILE A 14 3.32 -4.96 -4.28
C ILE A 14 2.68 -3.95 -3.33
N GLY A 15 2.75 -2.65 -3.67
CA GLY A 15 2.08 -1.60 -2.89
C GLY A 15 0.57 -1.81 -2.79
N LEU A 16 -0.07 -2.21 -3.89
CA LEU A 16 -1.51 -2.50 -3.92
C LEU A 16 -1.89 -3.68 -3.03
N ILE A 17 -1.11 -4.77 -3.05
CA ILE A 17 -1.32 -5.92 -2.16
C ILE A 17 -1.20 -5.49 -0.69
N GLY A 18 -0.23 -4.63 -0.37
CA GLY A 18 -0.08 -4.04 0.96
C GLY A 18 -1.32 -3.22 1.40
N LEU A 19 -1.88 -2.41 0.48
CA LEU A 19 -3.11 -1.65 0.74
C LEU A 19 -4.31 -2.57 1.00
N ILE A 20 -4.48 -3.63 0.21
CA ILE A 20 -5.53 -4.63 0.41
C ILE A 20 -5.40 -5.29 1.79
N TYR A 21 -4.18 -5.64 2.20
CA TYR A 21 -3.90 -6.19 3.53
C TYR A 21 -4.30 -5.23 4.65
N CYS A 22 -3.98 -3.94 4.52
CA CYS A 22 -4.39 -2.90 5.48
C CYS A 22 -5.92 -2.80 5.59
N ILE A 23 -6.63 -2.79 4.45
CA ILE A 23 -8.09 -2.71 4.41
C ILE A 23 -8.71 -3.91 5.11
N VAL A 24 -8.31 -5.13 4.75
CA VAL A 24 -8.84 -6.36 5.37
C VAL A 24 -8.54 -6.40 6.87
N SER A 25 -7.34 -5.97 7.28
CA SER A 25 -6.95 -5.92 8.69
C SER A 25 -7.75 -4.90 9.50
N ALA A 26 -8.04 -3.73 8.92
CA ALA A 26 -8.89 -2.71 9.53
C ALA A 26 -10.34 -3.19 9.66
N LEU A 27 -10.89 -3.80 8.60
CA LEU A 27 -12.23 -4.37 8.61
C LEU A 27 -12.38 -5.49 9.65
N ARG A 28 -11.37 -6.35 9.78
CA ARG A 28 -11.32 -7.38 10.82
C ARG A 28 -11.27 -6.79 12.22
N ALA A 29 -10.45 -5.77 12.46
CA ALA A 29 -10.39 -5.08 13.76
C ALA A 29 -11.73 -4.45 14.13
N ARG A 30 -12.41 -3.80 13.17
CA ARG A 30 -13.75 -3.22 13.38
C ARG A 30 -14.79 -4.26 13.76
N LYS A 31 -14.70 -5.48 13.24
CA LYS A 31 -15.64 -6.57 13.55
C LYS A 31 -15.41 -7.21 14.92
N GLN A 32 -14.27 -6.98 15.56
CA GLN A 32 -13.91 -7.62 16.84
C GLN A 32 -14.50 -6.93 18.08
N GLY A 33 -15.20 -5.80 17.93
CA GLY A 33 -15.82 -5.10 19.06
C GLY A 33 -14.83 -4.65 20.14
N LEU A 34 -13.59 -4.32 19.72
CA LEU A 34 -12.51 -3.87 20.58
C LEU A 34 -12.93 -2.62 21.38
N SER A 35 -12.37 -2.46 22.58
CA SER A 35 -12.53 -1.20 23.33
C SER A 35 -11.90 -0.03 22.56
N ASP A 36 -12.35 1.20 22.84
CA ASP A 36 -11.91 2.39 22.10
C ASP A 36 -10.38 2.56 22.09
N GLU A 37 -9.72 2.22 23.21
CA GLU A 37 -8.27 2.37 23.32
C GLU A 37 -7.50 1.28 22.57
N GLU A 38 -7.98 0.03 22.61
CA GLU A 38 -7.41 -1.05 21.81
C GLU A 38 -7.56 -0.77 20.31
N MET A 39 -8.72 -0.25 19.91
CA MET A 39 -9.01 0.12 18.54
C MET A 39 -8.08 1.23 18.04
N ARG A 40 -7.86 2.28 18.83
CA ARG A 40 -6.94 3.36 18.49
C ARG A 40 -5.51 2.87 18.31
N VAL A 41 -5.02 2.02 19.22
CA VAL A 41 -3.67 1.44 19.11
C VAL A 41 -3.53 0.61 17.84
N ARG A 42 -4.52 -0.24 17.55
CA ARG A 42 -4.57 -1.06 16.31
C ARG A 42 -4.58 -0.19 15.05
N LEU A 43 -5.40 0.86 15.01
CA LEU A 43 -5.54 1.74 13.85
C LEU A 43 -4.25 2.53 13.60
N ARG A 44 -3.57 3.02 14.64
CA ARG A 44 -2.28 3.73 14.48
C ARG A 44 -1.23 2.87 13.76
N GLY A 45 -1.11 1.60 14.13
CA GLY A 45 -0.22 0.66 13.44
C GLY A 45 -0.61 0.43 11.98
N LEU A 46 -1.92 0.31 11.69
CA LEU A 46 -2.42 0.13 10.33
C LEU A 46 -2.21 1.37 9.45
N VAL A 47 -2.26 2.59 10.01
CA VAL A 47 -1.97 3.82 9.26
C VAL A 47 -0.51 3.85 8.80
N ALA A 48 0.44 3.46 9.66
CA ALA A 48 1.85 3.38 9.27
C ALA A 48 2.06 2.36 8.12
N TRP A 49 1.43 1.19 8.21
CA TRP A 49 1.44 0.20 7.13
C TRP A 49 0.81 0.73 5.83
N ASN A 50 -0.33 1.42 5.93
CA ASN A 50 -1.00 2.02 4.79
C ASN A 50 -0.11 3.06 4.09
N MET A 51 0.59 3.90 4.85
CA MET A 51 1.52 4.89 4.30
C MET A 51 2.71 4.24 3.59
N GLY A 52 3.29 3.17 4.15
CA GLY A 52 4.35 2.42 3.50
C GLY A 52 3.89 1.77 2.19
N ALA A 53 2.72 1.13 2.21
CA ALA A 53 2.14 0.50 1.02
C ALA A 53 1.78 1.53 -0.08
N LEU A 54 1.19 2.67 0.31
CA LEU A 54 0.87 3.77 -0.59
C LEU A 54 2.12 4.35 -1.24
N PHE A 55 3.16 4.64 -0.44
CA PHE A 55 4.42 5.17 -0.95
C PHE A 55 5.07 4.23 -1.96
N THR A 56 5.10 2.93 -1.65
CA THR A 56 5.60 1.88 -2.55
C THR A 56 4.80 1.85 -3.87
N SER A 57 3.47 1.97 -3.78
CA SER A 57 2.60 1.98 -4.96
C SER A 57 2.87 3.19 -5.87
N ILE A 58 2.99 4.37 -5.26
CA ILE A 58 3.26 5.64 -5.96
C ILE A 58 4.64 5.60 -6.63
N LEU A 59 5.68 5.13 -5.92
CA LEU A 59 7.02 5.00 -6.51
C LEU A 59 7.01 4.06 -7.72
N GLY A 60 6.31 2.94 -7.63
CA GLY A 60 6.14 2.02 -8.76
C GLY A 60 5.47 2.69 -9.95
N LEU A 61 4.39 3.45 -9.71
CA LEU A 61 3.68 4.18 -10.75
C LEU A 61 4.55 5.29 -11.38
N MET A 62 5.31 6.03 -10.57
CA MET A 62 6.26 7.04 -11.07
C MET A 62 7.32 6.42 -11.97
N MET A 63 7.82 5.22 -11.64
CA MET A 63 8.74 4.49 -12.52
C MET A 63 8.07 4.08 -13.83
N VAL A 64 6.83 3.57 -13.80
CA VAL A 64 6.09 3.26 -15.05
C VAL A 64 5.98 4.49 -15.93
N VAL A 65 5.55 5.62 -15.36
CA VAL A 65 5.35 6.87 -16.09
C VAL A 65 6.68 7.36 -16.69
N ALA A 66 7.75 7.42 -15.90
CA ALA A 66 9.08 7.78 -16.38
C ALA A 66 9.56 6.82 -17.48
N GLY A 67 9.30 5.52 -17.32
CA GLY A 67 9.63 4.49 -18.30
C GLY A 67 8.92 4.74 -19.62
N ILE A 68 7.63 5.07 -19.60
CA ILE A 68 6.84 5.39 -20.80
C ILE A 68 7.40 6.64 -21.51
N PHE A 69 7.74 7.69 -20.76
CA PHE A 69 8.33 8.92 -21.33
C PHE A 69 9.73 8.73 -21.94
N LEU A 70 10.50 7.78 -21.40
CA LEU A 70 11.86 7.47 -21.83
C LEU A 70 11.94 6.30 -22.83
N SER A 71 10.80 5.70 -23.18
CA SER A 71 10.74 4.56 -24.11
C SER A 71 10.69 5.00 -25.56
#